data_AF-A0A2S5KIW5-F1
#
_entry.id   AF-A0A2S5KIW5-F1
#
_cell.length_a   1.000
_cell.length_b   1.000
_cell.length_c   1.000
_cell.angle_alpha   90.00
_cell.angle_beta   90.00
_cell.angle_gamma   90.00
#
_symmetry.space_group_name_H-M   'P 1'
#
loop_
_entity.id
_entity.type
_entity.pdbx_description
1 polymer ?
#
loop_
_entity_poly.entity_id
_entity_poly.type
_entity_poly.pdbx_seq_one_letter_code
_entity_poly.pdbx_strand_id
1 'polypeptide(L)'
;MTPYHYLIVPGWQGSGEQHWQSYWQHYLPNYQRVEVADWQQPQRQDWVPALDQAIRRCQGPVILIAHSLGCISTAHWAATA
;
A
#
# COMPACT_ATOMS: atom_id res chain seq x y z
N MET A 1 -17.56 -14.59 -1.87
CA MET A 1 -16.86 -13.38 -2.37
C MET A 1 -16.30 -12.66 -1.15
N THR A 2 -15.01 -12.39 -1.10
CA THR A 2 -14.44 -11.62 0.03
C THR A 2 -14.92 -10.18 -0.08
N PRO A 3 -15.50 -9.60 0.99
CA PRO A 3 -16.10 -8.27 0.91
C PRO A 3 -15.06 -7.14 0.95
N TYR A 4 -13.78 -7.47 1.10
CA TYR A 4 -12.69 -6.50 1.25
C TYR A 4 -11.69 -6.59 0.10
N HIS A 5 -11.10 -5.44 -0.21
CA HIS A 5 -9.91 -5.34 -1.06
C HIS A 5 -8.68 -5.11 -0.16
N TYR A 6 -7.67 -5.97 -0.23
CA TYR A 6 -6.47 -5.84 0.60
C TYR A 6 -5.40 -5.05 -0.15
N LEU A 7 -5.15 -3.80 0.27
CA LEU A 7 -4.13 -2.96 -0.34
C LEU A 7 -2.87 -2.97 0.51
N ILE A 8 -1.82 -3.60 -0.01
CA ILE A 8 -0.51 -3.67 0.63
C ILE A 8 0.24 -2.37 0.37
N VAL A 9 0.74 -1.76 1.44
CA VAL A 9 1.48 -0.50 1.42
C VAL A 9 2.90 -0.75 1.94
N PRO A 10 3.88 -1.03 1.05
CA PRO A 10 5.26 -1.28 1.46
C PRO A 10 5.93 -0.05 2.08
N GLY A 11 7.06 -0.28 2.74
CA GLY A 11 7.95 0.78 3.22
C GLY A 11 9.00 1.19 2.19
N TRP A 12 9.98 1.99 2.62
CA TRP A 12 11.15 2.37 1.82
C TRP A 12 11.84 1.11 1.24
N GLN A 13 12.28 1.20 -0.03
CA GLN A 13 12.80 0.07 -0.82
C GLN A 13 11.81 -1.06 -1.11
N GLY A 14 10.53 -0.88 -0.77
CA GLY A 14 9.49 -1.85 -0.99
C GLY A 14 9.58 -3.05 -0.03
N SER A 15 8.94 -4.14 -0.45
CA SER A 15 8.90 -5.41 0.27
C SER A 15 9.39 -6.50 -0.68
N GLY A 16 10.65 -6.91 -0.52
CA GLY A 16 11.27 -7.95 -1.34
C GLY A 16 10.62 -9.33 -1.16
N GLU A 17 11.08 -10.33 -1.90
CA GLU A 17 10.45 -11.66 -1.97
C GLU A 17 10.30 -12.34 -0.59
N GLN A 18 11.29 -12.18 0.28
CA GLN A 18 11.29 -12.79 1.63
C GLN A 18 10.54 -11.96 2.68
N HIS A 19 10.01 -10.79 2.31
CA HIS A 19 9.27 -9.95 3.23
C HIS A 19 7.86 -10.52 3.47
N TRP A 20 7.35 -10.41 4.70
CA TRP A 20 6.04 -10.97 5.08
C TRP A 20 4.88 -10.44 4.23
N GLN A 21 4.93 -9.16 3.80
CA GLN A 21 3.93 -8.61 2.88
C GLN A 21 3.91 -9.38 1.54
N SER A 22 5.07 -9.78 1.01
CA SER A 22 5.16 -10.57 -0.21
C SER A 22 4.63 -11.99 0.00
N TYR A 23 4.89 -12.60 1.16
CA TYR A 23 4.25 -13.87 1.50
C TYR A 23 2.73 -13.74 1.59
N TRP A 24 2.21 -12.67 2.19
CA TRP A 24 0.77 -12.44 2.30
C TRP A 24 0.08 -12.25 0.95
N GLN A 25 0.76 -11.68 -0.06
CA GLN A 25 0.24 -11.61 -1.43
C GLN A 25 -0.15 -12.99 -1.97
N HIS A 26 0.54 -14.06 -1.57
CA HIS A 26 0.21 -15.41 -2.02
C HIS A 26 -1.06 -15.99 -1.37
N TYR A 27 -1.51 -15.43 -0.24
CA TYR A 27 -2.63 -15.96 0.54
C TYR A 27 -3.87 -15.04 0.58
N LEU A 28 -3.69 -13.74 0.33
CA LEU A 28 -4.79 -12.77 0.38
C LEU A 28 -5.64 -12.84 -0.90
N PRO A 29 -6.95 -13.11 -0.78
CA PRO A 29 -7.84 -13.04 -1.93
C PRO A 29 -8.09 -11.57 -2.29
N ASN A 30 -7.99 -11.20 -3.57
CA ASN A 30 -8.26 -9.83 -4.04
C ASN A 30 -7.34 -8.77 -3.38
N TYR A 31 -6.04 -8.91 -3.61
CA TYR A 31 -5.03 -7.95 -3.16
C TYR A 31 -4.55 -7.05 -4.29
N GLN A 32 -4.09 -5.86 -3.92
CA GLN A 32 -3.22 -5.00 -4.72
C GLN A 32 -2.05 -4.53 -3.87
N ARG A 33 -1.02 -4.04 -4.53
CA ARG A 33 0.15 -3.44 -3.89
C ARG A 33 0.36 -2.04 -4.44
N VAL A 34 0.63 -1.10 -3.54
CA VAL A 34 0.97 0.28 -3.93
C VAL A 34 2.30 0.27 -4.64
N GLU A 35 2.33 0.90 -5.82
CA GLU A 35 3.53 1.18 -6.58
C GLU A 35 3.81 2.68 -6.54
N VAL A 36 5.07 3.05 -6.37
CA VAL A 36 5.55 4.43 -6.35
C VAL A 36 6.61 4.63 -7.42
N ALA A 37 6.84 5.89 -7.81
CA ALA A 37 7.79 6.22 -8.87
C ALA A 37 9.25 5.97 -8.49
N ASP A 38 9.64 6.29 -7.24
CA ASP A 38 10.99 6.09 -6.73
C ASP A 38 10.95 5.44 -5.33
N TRP A 39 11.48 4.22 -5.26
CA TRP A 39 11.59 3.45 -4.03
C TRP A 39 12.83 3.82 -3.18
N GLN A 40 13.83 4.46 -3.78
CA GLN A 40 15.10 4.81 -3.16
C GLN A 40 15.07 6.22 -2.54
N GLN A 41 14.37 7.16 -3.17
CA GLN A 41 14.24 8.54 -2.68
C GLN A 41 12.78 8.89 -2.34
N PRO A 42 12.28 8.46 -1.17
CA PRO A 42 10.89 8.66 -0.82
C PRO A 42 10.56 10.13 -0.59
N GLN A 43 9.62 10.67 -1.38
CA GLN A 43 9.05 11.99 -1.19
C GLN A 43 7.57 11.89 -0.83
N ARG A 44 7.12 12.64 0.19
CA ARG A 44 5.71 12.65 0.61
C ARG A 44 4.76 12.96 -0.56
N GLN A 45 5.16 13.91 -1.40
CA GLN A 45 4.38 14.38 -2.56
C GLN A 45 4.21 13.33 -3.66
N ASP A 46 5.00 12.24 -3.63
CA ASP A 46 4.87 11.14 -4.57
C ASP A 46 4.11 9.97 -3.93
N TRP A 47 4.45 9.65 -2.67
CA TRP A 47 3.93 8.49 -1.97
C TRP A 47 2.47 8.64 -1.54
N VAL A 48 2.07 9.81 -1.05
CA VAL A 48 0.69 10.04 -0.59
C VAL A 48 -0.29 10.02 -1.77
N PRO A 49 -0.03 10.71 -2.90
CA PRO A 49 -0.91 10.60 -4.08
C PRO A 49 -0.91 9.20 -4.72
N ALA A 50 0.22 8.48 -4.71
CA ALA A 50 0.27 7.10 -5.20
C ALA A 50 -0.62 6.17 -4.38
N LEU A 51 -0.61 6.31 -3.05
CA LEU A 51 -1.51 5.58 -2.16
C LEU A 51 -2.98 5.94 -2.43
N ASP A 52 -3.30 7.23 -2.53
CA ASP A 52 -4.67 7.68 -2.83
C ASP A 52 -5.18 7.09 -4.16
N GLN A 53 -4.35 7.13 -5.20
CA GLN A 53 -4.69 6.57 -6.50
C GLN A 53 -4.91 5.05 -6.43
N ALA A 54 -4.09 4.32 -5.66
CA ALA A 54 -4.26 2.89 -5.46
C ALA A 54 -5.57 2.57 -4.71
N ILE A 55 -5.91 3.34 -3.68
CA ILE A 55 -7.17 3.20 -2.94
C ILE A 55 -8.38 3.43 -3.86
N ARG A 56 -8.36 4.50 -4.69
CA ARG A 56 -9.45 4.80 -5.63
C ARG A 56 -9.66 3.74 -6.70
N ARG A 57 -8.65 2.93 -7.00
CA ARG A 57 -8.75 1.81 -7.96
C ARG A 57 -9.32 0.54 -7.34
N CYS A 58 -9.31 0.43 -6.01
CA CYS A 58 -9.90 -0.69 -5.31
C CYS A 58 -11.43 -0.65 -5.39
N GLN A 59 -12.06 -1.81 -5.52
CA GLN A 59 -13.52 -1.92 -5.50
C GLN A 59 -13.98 -2.42 -4.12
N GLY A 60 -14.92 -1.71 -3.51
CA GLY A 60 -15.47 -2.03 -2.20
C GLY A 60 -14.60 -1.54 -1.02
N PRO A 61 -14.95 -1.93 0.22
CA PRO A 61 -14.18 -1.56 1.41
C PRO A 61 -12.72 -2.02 1.34
N VAL A 62 -11.79 -1.10 1.62
CA VAL A 62 -10.34 -1.34 1.53
C VAL A 62 -9.75 -1.62 2.92
N ILE A 63 -8.90 -2.63 3.02
CA ILE A 63 -8.04 -2.89 4.19
C ILE A 63 -6.61 -2.53 3.79
N LEU A 64 -6.04 -1.51 4.44
CA LEU A 64 -4.64 -1.11 4.25
C LEU A 64 -3.71 -1.99 5.09
N ILE A 65 -2.72 -2.62 4.44
CA ILE A 65 -1.70 -3.45 5.09
C ILE A 65 -0.36 -2.74 4.96
N ALA A 66 -0.09 -1.82 5.88
CA ALA A 66 1.05 -0.93 5.82
C ALA A 66 2.26 -1.42 6.64
N HIS A 67 3.47 -1.09 6.18
CA HIS A 67 4.73 -1.38 6.88
C HIS A 67 5.69 -0.19 6.83
N SER A 68 6.36 0.11 7.96
CA SER A 68 7.43 1.13 8.07
C SER A 68 7.02 2.48 7.45
N LEU A 69 7.75 2.99 6.44
CA LEU A 69 7.40 4.22 5.73
C LEU A 69 5.97 4.19 5.15
N GLY A 70 5.46 3.02 4.75
CA GLY A 70 4.09 2.85 4.29
C GLY A 70 3.05 3.20 5.37
N CYS A 71 3.37 3.01 6.65
CA CYS A 71 2.52 3.45 7.76
C CYS A 71 2.48 4.97 7.85
N ILE A 72 3.62 5.63 7.66
CA ILE A 72 3.73 7.10 7.68
C ILE A 72 2.98 7.71 6.50
N SER A 73 3.13 7.14 5.30
CA SER A 73 2.36 7.53 4.11
C SER A 73 0.86 7.34 4.32
N THR A 74 0.44 6.24 4.93
CA THR A 74 -0.96 6.00 5.31
C THR A 74 -1.49 7.06 6.28
N ALA A 75 -0.72 7.40 7.32
CA ALA A 75 -1.11 8.43 8.28
C ALA A 75 -1.24 9.81 7.63
N HIS A 76 -0.31 10.18 6.75
CA HIS A 76 -0.39 11.43 5.99
C HIS A 76 -1.59 11.46 5.03
N TRP A 77 -1.85 10.37 4.32
CA TRP A 77 -3.02 10.23 3.47
C TRP A 77 -4.31 10.41 4.27
N ALA A 78 -4.46 9.67 5.37
CA ALA A 78 -5.68 9.70 6.18
C ALA A 78 -5.97 11.07 6.78
N ALA A 79 -4.95 11.89 7.04
CA ALA A 79 -5.12 13.26 7.52
C ALA A 79 -5.64 14.23 6.44
N THR A 80 -5.63 13.83 5.17
CA THR A 80 -6.04 14.65 4.01
C THR A 80 -7.11 14.00 3.13
N ALA A 81 -7.57 12.80 3.52
CA ALA A 81 -8.49 11.97 2.74
C ALA A 81 -9.95 12.45 2.83
#